data_AF-A0AAJ1JCV9-F1
#
_entry.id   AF-A0AAJ1JCV9-F1
#
_cell.length_a   1.000
_cell.length_b   1.000
_cell.length_c   1.000
_cell.angle_alpha   90.00
_cell.angle_beta   90.00
_cell.angle_gamma   90.00
#
_symmetry.space_group_name_H-M   'P 1'
#
loop_
_entity.id
_entity.type
_entity.pdbx_description
1 polymer ?
#
loop_
_entity_poly.entity_id
_entity_poly.type
_entity_poly.pdbx_seq_one_letter_code
_entity_poly.pdbx_strand_id
1 'polypeptide(L)' 'KHLIIFTDMDWNAAGHAAAMECAHKNLLSHNEVEKVSVRWPDHNDFNDMLQNADEVRQLVFMKKQQETA' A
#
# COMPACT_ATOMS: atom_id res chain seq x y z
N LYS A 1 14.68 0.17 -2.02
CA LYS A 1 13.98 0.59 -0.78
C LYS A 1 12.52 0.15 -0.80
N HIS A 2 11.90 -0.08 0.37
CA HIS A 2 10.51 -0.55 0.49
C HIS A 2 9.63 0.54 1.13
N LEU A 3 8.60 0.98 0.41
CA LEU A 3 7.56 1.87 0.92
C LEU A 3 6.37 1.03 1.42
N ILE A 4 5.90 1.31 2.62
CA ILE A 4 4.69 0.67 3.16
C ILE A 4 3.65 1.77 3.35
N ILE A 5 2.47 1.59 2.76
CA ILE A 5 1.34 2.50 2.86
C ILE A 5 0.26 1.78 3.65
N PHE A 6 -0.16 2.37 4.75
CA PHE A 6 -1.30 1.91 5.53
C PHE A 6 -2.52 2.72 5.11
N THR A 7 -3.63 2.04 4.87
CA THR A 7 -4.90 2.67 4.53
C THR A 7 -6.02 2.08 5.35
N ASP A 8 -6.98 2.92 5.67
CA ASP A 8 -8.21 2.54 6.35
C ASP A 8 -9.18 1.88 5.38
N MET A 9 -10.07 1.05 5.92
CA MET A 9 -11.13 0.39 5.17
C MET A 9 -12.38 1.29 5.20
N ASP A 10 -12.34 2.36 4.42
CA ASP A 10 -13.53 3.20 4.19
C ASP A 10 -14.50 2.49 3.26
N TRP A 11 -15.80 2.53 3.54
CA TRP A 11 -16.84 2.05 2.60
C TRP A 11 -16.80 2.75 1.24
N ASN A 12 -16.27 3.98 1.19
CA ASN A 12 -16.10 4.73 -0.04
C ASN A 12 -14.80 4.40 -0.78
N ALA A 13 -13.97 3.49 -0.25
CA ALA A 13 -12.67 3.09 -0.80
C ALA A 13 -11.70 4.25 -1.09
N ALA A 14 -11.92 5.42 -0.48
CA ALA A 14 -11.18 6.64 -0.76
C ALA A 14 -9.71 6.53 -0.30
N GLY A 15 -9.48 6.03 0.92
CA GLY A 15 -8.13 5.74 1.41
C GLY A 15 -7.40 4.75 0.51
N HIS A 16 -8.08 3.68 0.10
CA HIS A 16 -7.50 2.65 -0.76
C HIS A 16 -7.11 3.21 -2.13
N ALA A 17 -7.96 4.04 -2.74
CA ALA A 17 -7.66 4.71 -4.01
C ALA A 17 -6.45 5.64 -3.89
N ALA A 18 -6.37 6.44 -2.81
CA ALA A 18 -5.24 7.33 -2.56
C ALA A 18 -3.93 6.55 -2.34
N ALA A 19 -3.98 5.43 -1.63
CA ALA A 19 -2.83 4.55 -1.41
C ALA A 19 -2.33 3.94 -2.72
N MET A 20 -3.24 3.52 -3.60
CA MET A 20 -2.91 2.97 -4.92
C MET A 20 -2.29 4.03 -5.84
N GLU A 21 -2.84 5.24 -5.87
CA GLU A 21 -2.27 6.37 -6.62
C GLU A 21 -0.88 6.75 -6.11
N CYS A 22 -0.68 6.79 -4.79
CA CYS A 22 0.63 7.01 -4.19
C CYS A 22 1.62 5.90 -4.55
N ALA A 23 1.20 4.64 -4.49
CA ALA A 23 2.03 3.50 -4.86
C ALA A 23 2.46 3.59 -6.33
N HIS A 24 1.51 3.87 -7.22
CA HIS A 24 1.74 3.99 -8.66
C HIS A 24 2.72 5.11 -8.98
N LYS A 25 2.48 6.33 -8.45
CA LYS A 25 3.39 7.47 -8.66
C LYS A 25 4.78 7.21 -8.12
N ASN A 26 4.92 6.56 -6.96
CA ASN A 26 6.24 6.24 -6.40
C ASN A 26 6.96 5.14 -7.18
N LEU A 27 6.25 4.18 -7.78
CA LEU A 27 6.89 3.15 -8.60
C LEU A 27 7.36 3.70 -9.96
N LEU A 28 6.58 4.61 -10.57
CA LEU A 28 6.91 5.25 -11.83
C LEU A 28 7.93 6.39 -11.69
N SER A 29 8.04 6.98 -10.52
CA SER A 29 8.98 8.07 -10.28
C SER A 29 10.44 7.59 -10.36
N HIS A 30 11.33 8.54 -10.63
CA HIS A 30 12.77 8.32 -10.69
C HIS A 30 13.41 8.34 -9.28
N ASN A 31 12.80 7.60 -8.36
CA ASN A 31 13.20 7.46 -6.97
C ASN A 31 13.63 6.01 -6.67
N GLU A 32 14.29 5.83 -5.53
CA GLU A 32 14.92 4.56 -5.09
C GLU A 32 13.92 3.55 -4.50
N VAL A 33 12.62 3.79 -4.68
CA VAL A 33 11.55 2.87 -4.25
C VAL A 33 11.53 1.69 -5.22
N GLU A 34 11.79 0.50 -4.69
CA GLU A 34 11.82 -0.76 -5.44
C GLU A 34 10.55 -1.59 -5.22
N LYS A 35 9.93 -1.39 -4.06
CA LYS A 35 8.76 -2.14 -3.61
C LYS A 35 7.81 -1.20 -2.89
N VAL A 36 6.52 -1.33 -3.15
CA VAL A 36 5.45 -0.70 -2.37
C VAL A 36 4.55 -1.78 -1.81
N SER A 37 4.15 -1.66 -0.55
CA SER A 37 3.13 -2.53 0.04
C SER A 37 1.99 -1.70 0.61
N VAL A 38 0.79 -1.91 0.11
CA VAL A 38 -0.43 -1.29 0.64
C VAL A 38 -1.05 -2.28 1.61
N ARG A 39 -1.32 -1.85 2.84
CA ARG A 39 -1.89 -2.67 3.92
C ARG A 39 -3.15 -2.02 4.47
N TRP A 40 -4.17 -2.83 4.74
CA TRP A 40 -5.41 -2.38 5.34
C TRP A 40 -6.02 -3.48 6.22
N PRO A 41 -6.70 -3.13 7.31
CA PRO A 41 -7.34 -4.12 8.18
C PRO A 41 -8.61 -4.66 7.50
N ASP A 42 -9.05 -5.86 7.90
CA ASP A 42 -10.32 -6.43 7.43
C ASP A 42 -11.51 -5.69 8.07
N HIS A 43 -11.33 -5.15 9.30
CA HIS A 43 -12.32 -4.30 9.96
C HIS A 43 -11.78 -2.92 10.40
N ASN A 44 -12.59 -1.89 10.14
CA ASN A 44 -12.42 -0.52 10.63
C ASN A 44 -11.09 0.14 10.22
N ASP A 45 -10.52 0.97 11.11
CA ASP A 45 -9.25 1.68 10.91
C ASP A 45 -8.06 0.87 11.44
N PHE A 46 -6.86 1.19 10.94
CA PHE A 46 -5.64 0.44 11.29
C PHE A 46 -5.29 0.50 12.79
N ASN A 47 -5.71 1.56 13.48
CA ASN A 47 -5.48 1.73 14.92
C ASN A 47 -6.30 0.74 15.77
N ASP A 48 -7.52 0.39 15.34
CA ASP A 48 -8.35 -0.61 16.03
C ASP A 48 -7.79 -2.02 15.83
N MET A 49 -7.23 -2.30 14.65
CA MET A 49 -6.54 -3.56 14.37
C MET A 49 -5.33 -3.77 15.29
N LEU A 50 -4.56 -2.72 15.59
CA LEU A 50 -3.44 -2.79 16.53
C LEU A 50 -3.88 -3.18 17.96
N GLN A 51 -5.10 -2.83 18.36
CA GLN A 51 -5.64 -3.15 19.68
C GLN A 51 -6.30 -4.53 19.75
N ASN A 52 -6.96 -4.95 18.66
CA ASN A 52 -7.77 -6.18 18.62
C ASN A 52 -7.09 -7.37 17.93
N ALA A 53 -5.86 -7.20 17.43
CA ALA A 53 -5.13 -8.21 16.65
C ALA A 53 -5.95 -8.71 15.45
N ASP A 54 -6.53 -7.77 14.68
CA ASP A 54 -7.33 -8.06 13.50
C ASP A 54 -6.46 -8.46 12.30
N GLU A 55 -7.04 -9.16 11.33
CA GLU A 55 -6.33 -9.60 10.13
C GLU A 55 -6.05 -8.42 9.19
N VAL A 56 -4.82 -8.36 8.67
CA VAL A 56 -4.41 -7.30 7.73
C VAL A 56 -4.23 -7.90 6.35
N ARG A 57 -4.94 -7.33 5.38
CA ARG A 57 -4.73 -7.60 3.96
C ARG A 57 -3.56 -6.76 3.45
N GLN A 58 -2.83 -7.31 2.49
CA GLN A 58 -1.70 -6.64 1.88
C GLN A 58 -1.70 -6.82 0.36
N LEU A 59 -1.49 -5.74 -0.37
CA LEU A 59 -1.06 -5.76 -1.77
C LEU A 59 0.39 -5.35 -1.86
N VAL A 60 1.14 -6.08 -2.68
CA VAL A 60 2.56 -5.83 -2.90
C VAL A 60 2.77 -5.51 -4.37
N PHE A 61 3.36 -4.36 -4.62
CA PHE A 61 3.77 -3.91 -5.93
C PHE A 61 5.29 -3.83 -5.98
N MET A 62 5.87 -4.34 -7.06
CA MET A 62 7.29 -4.29 -7.31
C MET A 62 7.55 -3.41 -8.52
N LYS A 63 8.59 -2.58 -8.46
CA LYS A 63 9.01 -1.78 -9.60
C LYS A 63 9.48 -2.75 -10.68
N LYS A 64 8.84 -2.70 -11.86
CA LYS A 64 9.31 -3.47 -13.01
C LYS A 64 10.73 -3.00 -13.31
N GLN A 65 11.70 -3.89 -13.15
CA GLN A 65 13.01 -3.67 -13.74
C GLN A 65 12.81 -3.70 -15.25
N GLN A 66 13.09 -2.59 -15.93
CA GLN A 66 13.22 -2.62 -17.37
C GLN A 66 14.39 -3.55 -17.68
N GLU A 67 14.08 -4.76 -18.15
CA GLU A 67 15.05 -5.64 -18.79
C GLU A 67 15.62 -4.86 -19.97
N THR A 68 16.83 -4.32 -19.79
CA THR A 68 17.58 -3.68 -20.87
C THR A 68 18.18 -4.84 -21.65
N ALA A 69 17.50 -5.24 -22.73
CA ALA A 69 18.00 -6.20 -23.71
C ALA A 69 18.99 -5.53 -24.67
#